data_AF-A0A087UDG7-F1
#
_entry.id   AF-A0A087UDG7-F1
#
_cell.length_a   1.000
_cell.length_b   1.000
_cell.length_c   1.000
_cell.angle_alpha   90.00
_cell.angle_beta   90.00
_cell.angle_gamma   90.00
#
_symmetry.space_group_name_H-M   'P 1'
#
loop_
_entity.id
_entity.type
_entity.pdbx_description
1 polymer ?
#
loop_
_entity_poly.entity_id
_entity_poly.type
_entity_poly.pdbx_seq_one_letter_code
_entity_poly.pdbx_strand_id
1 'polypeptide(L)' 'MLAHSGERQFKCAECGSSFILKHHLQNHMVRHTGKRPFQCEFCGKSFAFKHVLKTHMMSHAFQK' A
#
# COMPACT_ATOMS: atom_id res chain seq x y z
N MET A 1 3.06 -28.89 15.35
CA MET A 1 2.32 -27.65 15.09
C MET A 1 3.30 -26.61 14.54
N LEU A 2 3.38 -26.44 13.22
CA LEU A 2 4.24 -25.42 12.58
C LEU A 2 3.50 -24.08 12.36
N ALA A 3 2.49 -23.78 13.18
CA ALA A 3 1.59 -22.65 12.97
C ALA A 3 1.99 -21.36 13.73
N HIS A 4 3.28 -21.19 14.04
CA HIS A 4 3.78 -19.99 14.75
C HIS A 4 5.11 -19.44 14.19
N SER A 5 5.56 -19.86 13.00
CA SER A 5 6.67 -19.20 12.30
C SER A 5 6.15 -17.95 11.60
N GLY A 6 5.74 -16.95 12.38
CA GLY A 6 5.44 -15.61 11.90
C GLY A 6 6.73 -14.91 11.47
N GLU A 7 7.44 -15.48 10.49
CA GLU A 7 8.64 -14.91 9.90
C GLU A 7 8.22 -13.62 9.20
N ARG A 8 8.38 -12.50 9.91
CA ARG A 8 8.20 -11.16 9.34
C ARG A 8 9.35 -10.92 8.38
N GLN A 9 9.22 -11.46 7.17
CA GLN A 9 10.25 -11.40 6.12
C GLN A 9 10.49 -9.98 5.60
N PHE A 10 9.49 -9.08 5.75
CA PHE A 10 9.54 -7.75 5.18
C PHE A 10 9.83 -6.71 6.27
N LYS A 11 11.11 -6.39 6.46
CA LYS A 11 11.56 -5.37 7.41
C LYS A 11 11.72 -4.00 6.74
N CYS A 12 11.27 -2.95 7.40
CA CYS A 12 11.54 -1.57 7.04
C CYS A 12 12.97 -1.21 7.44
N ALA A 13 13.77 -0.76 6.48
CA ALA A 13 15.15 -0.34 6.72
C ALA A 13 15.25 0.99 7.50
N GLU A 14 14.22 1.84 7.45
CA GLU A 14 14.27 3.17 8.08
C GLU A 14 13.91 3.17 9.57
N CYS A 15 12.98 2.31 10.00
CA CYS A 15 12.55 2.25 11.40
C CYS A 15 12.61 0.85 12.01
N GLY A 16 13.10 -0.15 11.28
CA GLY A 16 13.22 -1.52 11.76
C GLY A 16 11.90 -2.29 11.91
N SER A 17 10.76 -1.67 11.59
CA SER A 17 9.44 -2.31 11.66
C SER A 17 9.36 -3.53 10.76
N SER A 18 8.89 -4.66 11.28
CA SER A 18 8.84 -5.92 10.54
C SER A 18 7.39 -6.31 10.24
N PHE A 19 7.13 -6.72 9.00
CA PHE A 19 5.82 -7.06 8.46
C PHE A 19 5.83 -8.47 7.87
N ILE A 20 4.69 -9.15 7.94
CA ILE A 20 4.50 -10.50 7.39
C ILE A 20 4.30 -10.45 5.87
N LEU A 21 3.66 -9.39 5.36
CA LEU A 21 3.32 -9.27 3.94
C LEU A 21 4.00 -8.05 3.32
N LYS A 22 4.51 -8.21 2.10
CA LYS A 22 5.17 -7.15 1.32
C LYS A 22 4.28 -5.90 1.16
N HIS A 23 2.99 -6.08 0.96
CA HIS A 23 2.07 -4.95 0.79
C HIS A 23 1.96 -4.13 2.08
N HIS A 24 2.01 -4.73 3.27
CA HIS A 24 2.04 -3.99 4.54
C HIS A 24 3.32 -3.15 4.67
N LEU A 25 4.48 -3.72 4.29
CA LEU A 25 5.73 -2.96 4.24
C LEU A 25 5.63 -1.80 3.24
N GLN A 26 5.13 -2.04 2.01
CA GLN A 26 4.97 -0.96 1.02
C GLN A 26 4.08 0.17 1.52
N ASN A 27 2.94 -0.16 2.15
CA ASN A 27 2.03 0.82 2.73
C ASN A 27 2.71 1.62 3.84
N HIS A 28 3.49 0.94 4.68
CA HIS A 28 4.29 1.58 5.71
C HIS A 28 5.35 2.53 5.13
N MET A 29 6.01 2.15 4.02
CA MET A 29 7.00 2.99 3.35
C MET A 29 6.40 4.28 2.77
N VAL A 30 5.08 4.33 2.51
CA VAL A 30 4.39 5.57 2.12
C VAL A 30 4.51 6.63 3.23
N ARG A 31 4.52 6.23 4.51
CA ARG A 31 4.67 7.16 5.64
C ARG A 31 6.08 7.75 5.71
N HIS A 32 7.09 7.00 5.28
CA HIS A 32 8.49 7.44 5.26
C HIS A 32 8.79 8.31 4.04
N THR A 33 8.46 7.79 2.86
CA THR A 33 8.88 8.38 1.58
C THR A 33 7.87 9.35 0.99
N GLY A 34 6.63 9.37 1.51
CA GLY A 34 5.50 10.08 0.89
C GLY A 34 5.10 9.53 -0.48
N LYS A 35 5.80 8.52 -1.02
CA LYS A 35 5.55 7.97 -2.35
C LYS A 35 4.29 7.14 -2.32
N ARG A 36 3.29 7.57 -3.07
CA ARG A 36 2.03 6.86 -3.27
C ARG A 36 2.07 6.16 -4.63
N PRO A 37 2.30 4.85 -4.69
CA PRO A 37 2.61 4.16 -5.95
C PRO A 37 1.38 4.02 -6.87
N PHE A 38 0.17 4.20 -6.35
CA PHE A 38 -1.06 4.02 -7.13
C PHE A 38 -1.62 5.38 -7.53
N GLN A 39 -1.31 5.84 -8.74
CA GLN A 39 -1.83 7.11 -9.26
C GLN A 39 -3.09 6.88 -10.10
N CYS A 40 -4.05 7.79 -9.97
CA CYS A 40 -5.20 7.90 -10.83
C CYS A 40 -4.82 8.57 -12.15
N GLU A 41 -5.07 7.90 -13.27
CA GLU A 41 -4.79 8.45 -14.60
C GLU A 41 -5.79 9.53 -15.02
N PHE A 42 -7.02 9.53 -14.47
CA PHE A 42 -8.05 10.51 -14.82
C PHE A 42 -7.88 11.88 -14.15
N CYS A 43 -7.39 11.92 -12.91
CA CYS A 43 -7.28 13.17 -12.14
C CYS A 43 -5.91 13.37 -11.46
N GLY A 44 -4.95 12.50 -11.71
CA GLY A 44 -3.59 12.60 -11.17
C GLY A 44 -3.47 12.32 -9.67
N LYS A 45 -4.56 12.05 -8.94
CA LYS A 45 -4.53 11.77 -7.49
C LYS A 45 -3.79 10.47 -7.18
N SER A 46 -2.85 10.52 -6.24
CA SER A 46 -2.09 9.35 -5.82
C SER A 46 -2.61 8.75 -4.50
N PHE A 47 -2.63 7.42 -4.45
CA PHE A 47 -3.15 6.59 -3.37
C PHE A 47 -2.09 5.63 -2.87
N ALA A 48 -2.13 5.36 -1.57
CA ALA A 48 -1.23 4.42 -0.93
C ALA A 48 -1.58 2.96 -1.25
N PHE A 49 -2.85 2.68 -1.58
CA PHE A 49 -3.34 1.31 -1.76
C PHE A 49 -4.11 1.13 -3.06
N LYS A 50 -3.94 -0.03 -3.70
CA LYS A 50 -4.65 -0.42 -4.92
C LYS A 50 -6.17 -0.47 -4.75
N HIS A 51 -6.67 -0.97 -3.61
CA HIS A 51 -8.11 -1.04 -3.37
C HIS A 51 -8.75 0.35 -3.26
N VAL A 52 -8.04 1.31 -2.65
CA VAL A 52 -8.50 2.72 -2.58
C VAL A 52 -8.52 3.34 -3.98
N LEU A 53 -7.48 3.13 -4.79
CA LEU A 53 -7.48 3.56 -6.19
C LEU A 53 -8.66 2.95 -6.95
N LYS A 54 -8.94 1.66 -6.78
CA LYS A 54 -10.05 0.97 -7.46
C LYS A 54 -11.40 1.57 -7.09
N THR A 55 -11.67 1.79 -5.80
CA THR A 55 -12.91 2.47 -5.36
C THR A 55 -12.97 3.91 -5.88
N HIS A 56 -11.84 4.61 -5.92
CA HIS A 56 -11.77 5.94 -6.52
C HIS A 56 -12.06 5.93 -8.03
N MET A 57 -11.57 4.95 -8.80
CA MET A 57 -11.91 4.82 -10.23
C MET A 57 -13.42 4.70 -10.45
N MET A 58 -14.14 4.00 -9.57
CA MET A 58 -15.59 3.88 -9.65
C MET A 58 -16.30 5.24 -9.49
N SER A 59 -15.72 6.17 -8.74
CA SER A 59 -16.27 7.53 -8.63
C SER A 59 -16.16 8.34 -9.93
N HIS A 60 -15.15 8.07 -10.77
CA HIS A 60 -15.07 8.65 -12.10
C HIS A 60 -16.07 8.02 -13.07
N ALA A 61 -16.34 6.72 -12.93
CA ALA A 61 -17.34 6.03 -13.75
C ALA A 61 -18.77 6.52 -13.51
N PHE A 62 -19.06 7.07 -12.32
CA PHE A 62 -20.34 7.67 -11.97
C PHE A 62 -20.51 9.12 -12.42
N GLN A 63 -19.42 9.81 -12.77
CA GLN A 63 -19.44 11.18 -13.32
C GLN A 63 -19.71 11.19 -14.84
N LYS A 64 -20.46 10.20 -15.35
CA LYS A 64 -20.73 10.04 -16.77
C LYS A 64 -22.09 10.61 -17.16
#